data_AF-A0A7Y8L2J4-F1
#
_entry.id   AF-A0A7Y8L2J4-F1
#
_cell.length_a   1.000
_cell.length_b   1.000
_cell.length_c   1.000
_cell.angle_alpha   90.00
_cell.angle_beta   90.00
_cell.angle_gamma   90.00
#
_symmetry.space_group_name_H-M   'P 1'
#
loop_
_entity.id
_entity.type
_entity.pdbx_description
1 polymer ?
#
loop_
_entity_poly.entity_id
_entity_poly.type
_entity_poly.pdbx_seq_one_letter_code
_entity_poly.pdbx_strand_id
1 'polypeptide(L)' 'MSKTYFGFEGHYEVEDDGTIILREVDDQGKDNKIKEVFTDLKEIKNQFDKVMVEHLVQVTSIYKYAGRT' A
#
# COMPACT_ATOMS: atom_id res chain seq x y z
N MET A 1 -11.85 1.88 3.60
CA MET A 1 -11.53 0.59 2.96
C MET A 1 -10.06 0.61 2.62
N SER A 2 -9.25 -0.26 3.23
CA SER A 2 -7.86 -0.39 2.83
C SER A 2 -7.76 -1.24 1.55
N LYS A 3 -6.84 -0.89 0.66
CA LYS A 3 -6.47 -1.74 -0.48
C LYS A 3 -5.08 -2.31 -0.27
N THR A 4 -4.90 -3.58 -0.60
CA THR A 4 -3.62 -4.29 -0.39
C THR A 4 -2.95 -4.59 -1.73
N TYR A 5 -1.66 -4.31 -1.82
CA TYR A 5 -0.76 -4.72 -2.90
C TYR A 5 0.28 -5.68 -2.35
N PHE A 6 0.46 -6.81 -3.03
CA PHE A 6 1.47 -7.82 -2.70
C PHE A 6 2.74 -7.52 -3.49
N GLY A 7 3.71 -6.88 -2.84
CA GLY A 7 4.99 -6.48 -3.42
C GLY A 7 6.12 -7.44 -3.11
N PHE A 8 7.31 -7.11 -3.60
CA PHE A 8 8.52 -7.89 -3.35
C PHE A 8 9.01 -7.78 -1.91
N GLU A 9 8.87 -6.61 -1.28
CA GLU A 9 9.32 -6.38 0.09
C GLU A 9 8.30 -6.77 1.17
N GLY A 10 7.09 -7.14 0.76
CA GLY A 10 5.97 -7.51 1.63
C GLY A 10 4.62 -7.02 1.11
N HIS A 11 3.64 -6.96 2.01
CA HIS A 11 2.29 -6.51 1.70
C HIS A 11 2.14 -5.02 2.01
N TYR A 12 1.79 -4.22 1.01
CA TYR A 12 1.51 -2.80 1.15
C TYR A 12 0.01 -2.59 1.31
N GLU A 13 -0.43 -2.10 2.45
CA GLU A 13 -1.79 -1.62 2.66
C GLU A 13 -1.84 -0.11 2.46
N VAL A 14 -2.73 0.36 1.59
CA VAL A 14 -3.01 1.77 1.38
C VAL A 14 -4.32 2.10 2.07
N GLU A 15 -4.23 2.95 3.08
CA GLU A 15 -5.38 3.49 3.79
C GLU A 15 -6.04 4.62 3.00
N ASP A 16 -7.28 4.90 3.37
CA ASP A 16 -8.09 5.93 2.74
C ASP A 16 -7.40 7.31 2.78
N ASP A 17 -6.74 7.66 3.88
CA ASP A 17 -6.06 8.95 4.04
C ASP A 17 -4.75 9.08 3.25
N GLY A 18 -4.33 8.02 2.55
CA GLY A 18 -3.07 7.98 1.80
C GLY A 18 -1.90 7.42 2.61
N THR A 19 -2.10 6.99 3.86
CA THR A 19 -1.09 6.27 4.63
C THR A 19 -0.79 4.92 3.98
N ILE A 20 0.48 4.57 3.86
CA ILE A 20 0.93 3.31 3.28
C ILE A 20 1.61 2.48 4.37
N ILE A 21 1.15 1.26 4.61
CA ILE A 21 1.67 0.37 5.64
C ILE A 21 2.29 -0.84 4.96
N LEU A 22 3.60 -1.04 5.12
CA LEU A 22 4.26 -2.26 4.71
C LEU A 22 4.20 -3.28 5.85
N ARG A 23 3.65 -4.45 5.56
CA ARG A 23 3.60 -5.60 6.45
C ARG A 23 4.54 -6.68 5.97
N GLU A 24 5.21 -7.29 6.93
CA GLU A 24 5.97 -8.50 6.71
C GLU A 24 5.03 -9.70 6.68
N VAL A 25 5.29 -10.59 5.73
CA VAL A 25 4.51 -11.79 5.46
C VAL A 25 5.41 -12.97 5.75
N ASP A 26 4.92 -13.94 6.51
CA ASP A 26 5.64 -15.21 6.64
C ASP A 26 5.47 -16.11 5.41
N ASP A 27 6.23 -17.21 5.38
CA ASP A 27 6.18 -18.22 4.32
C ASP A 27 4.80 -18.89 4.15
N GLN A 28 3.87 -18.64 5.07
CA GLN A 28 2.49 -19.14 5.03
C GLN A 28 1.49 -18.08 4.54
N GLY A 29 1.97 -16.91 4.12
CA GLY A 29 1.12 -15.80 3.66
C GLY A 29 0.41 -15.08 4.81
N LYS A 30 0.83 -15.29 6.06
CA LYS A 30 0.22 -14.67 7.24
C LYS A 30 0.92 -13.35 7.55
N ASP A 31 0.14 -12.29 7.62
CA ASP A 31 0.63 -10.97 8.02
C ASP A 31 1.12 -11.03 9.46
N ASN A 32 2.43 -10.96 9.66
CA ASN A 32 3.01 -11.23 10.96
C ASN A 32 3.24 -9.93 11.74
N LYS A 33 3.67 -8.82 11.11
CA LYS A 33 3.88 -7.50 11.76
C LYS A 33 3.88 -6.33 10.77
N ILE A 34 3.53 -5.13 11.26
CA ILE A 34 3.84 -3.85 10.57
C ILE A 34 5.36 -3.69 10.56
N LYS A 35 5.93 -3.63 9.37
CA LYS A 35 7.37 -3.45 9.14
C LYS A 35 7.70 -1.96 9.07
N GLU A 36 6.93 -1.21 8.28
CA GLU A 36 7.18 0.22 8.06
C GLU A 36 5.87 0.93 7.71
N VAL A 37 5.80 2.22 8.05
CA VAL A 37 4.67 3.08 7.69
C VAL A 37 5.25 4.26 6.94
N PHE A 38 4.73 4.49 5.73
CA PHE A 38 5.15 5.57 4.86
C PHE A 38 4.05 6.62 4.77
N THR A 39 4.48 7.87 4.78
CA THR A 39 3.61 9.03 4.52
C THR A 39 3.88 9.63 3.14
N ASP A 40 5.02 9.28 2.51
CA ASP A 40 5.37 9.64 1.14
C ASP A 40 5.83 8.40 0.35
N LEU A 41 5.32 8.23 -0.87
CA LEU A 41 5.73 7.18 -1.82
C LEU A 41 7.24 7.19 -2.10
N LYS A 42 7.93 8.33 -1.91
CA LYS A 42 9.38 8.44 -2.07
C LYS A 42 10.18 7.64 -1.05
N GLU A 43 9.59 7.29 0.08
CA GLU A 43 10.22 6.52 1.15
C GLU A 43 10.36 5.03 0.76
N ILE A 44 9.53 4.55 -0.19
CA ILE A 44 9.61 3.20 -0.73
C ILE A 44 10.85 3.08 -1.62
N LYS A 45 11.83 2.28 -1.18
CA LYS A 45 13.13 2.12 -1.85
C LYS A 45 13.04 1.26 -3.11
N ASN A 46 12.21 0.22 -3.08
CA ASN A 46 12.02 -0.65 -4.23
C ASN A 46 11.19 0.09 -5.31
N GLN A 47 11.80 0.32 -6.48
CA GLN A 47 11.15 1.06 -7.56
C GLN A 47 9.92 0.35 -8.13
N PHE A 48 9.92 -0.97 -8.20
CA PHE A 48 8.76 -1.74 -8.69
C PHE A 48 7.59 -1.62 -7.72
N ASP A 49 7.85 -1.86 -6.43
CA ASP A 49 6.83 -1.75 -5.40
C ASP A 49 6.28 -0.32 -5.36
N LYS A 50 7.15 0.69 -5.44
CA LYS A 50 6.76 2.10 -5.48
C LYS A 50 5.80 2.42 -6.61
N VAL A 51 6.07 1.97 -7.84
CA VAL A 51 5.20 2.25 -9.01
C VAL A 51 3.82 1.60 -8.84
N MET A 52 3.78 0.39 -8.27
CA MET A 52 2.53 -0.33 -8.06
C MET A 52 1.70 0.28 -6.91
N VAL A 53 2.36 0.67 -5.81
CA VAL A 53 1.71 1.39 -4.71
C VAL A 53 1.21 2.76 -5.16
N GLU A 54 1.96 3.47 -6.01
CA GLU A 54 1.52 4.73 -6.61
C GLU A 54 0.22 4.54 -7.43
N HIS A 55 0.16 3.51 -8.27
CA HIS A 55 -1.08 3.17 -8.99
C HIS A 55 -2.22 2.85 -8.02
N LEU A 56 -1.94 2.12 -6.95
CA LEU A 56 -2.95 1.76 -5.95
C LEU A 56 -3.52 3.00 -5.24
N VAL A 57 -2.67 3.97 -4.89
CA VAL A 57 -3.06 5.26 -4.28
C VAL A 57 -3.93 6.06 -5.26
N GLN A 58 -3.53 6.16 -6.53
CA GLN A 58 -4.29 6.88 -7.55
C GLN A 58 -5.68 6.29 -7.75
N VAL A 59 -5.76 4.96 -7.87
CA VAL A 59 -7.04 4.25 -8.01
C VAL A 59 -7.92 4.46 -6.80
N THR A 60 -7.37 4.36 -5.58
CA THR A 60 -8.10 4.60 -4.33
C THR A 60 -8.65 6.03 -4.26
N SER A 61 -7.87 7.01 -4.68
CA SER A 61 -8.27 8.42 -4.74
C SER A 61 -9.40 8.66 -5.75
N ILE A 62 -9.35 8.00 -6.92
CA ILE A 62 -10.43 8.08 -7.93
C ILE A 62 -11.72 7.48 -7.37
N TYR A 63 -11.66 6.32 -6.70
CA TYR A 63 -12.83 5.70 -6.09
C TYR A 63 -13.45 6.55 -4.99
N LYS A 64 -12.65 7.26 -4.18
CA LYS A 64 -13.15 8.25 -3.22
C LYS A 64 -13.91 9.40 -3.88
N TYR A 65 -13.45 9.84 -5.05
CA TYR A 65 -14.11 10.89 -5.81
C TYR A 65 -15.42 10.38 -6.43
N ALA A 66 -15.39 9.20 -7.05
CA ALA A 66 -16.55 8.60 -7.73
C ALA A 66 -17.65 8.12 -6.77
N GLY A 67 -17.32 7.74 -5.53
CA GLY A 67 -18.30 7.35 -4.49
C GLY A 67 -18.97 8.53 -3.78
N ARG A 68 -18.63 9.77 -4.14
CA ARG A 68 -19.17 11.01 -3.54
C ARG A 68 -20.24 11.70 -4.40
N THR A 69 -20.71 11.04 -5.45
CA THR A 69 -21.88 11.41 -6.27
C THR A 69 -23.12 10.63 -5.89
#